data_AF-A0A512DCG7-F1
#
_entry.id   AF-A0A512DCG7-F1
#
_cell.length_a   1.000
_cell.length_b   1.000
_cell.length_c   1.000
_cell.angle_alpha   90.00
_cell.angle_beta   90.00
_cell.angle_gamma   90.00
#
_symmetry.space_group_name_H-M   'P 1'
#
loop_
_entity.id
_entity.type
_entity.pdbx_description
1 polymer ?
#
loop_
_entity_poly.entity_id
_entity_poly.type
_entity_poly.pdbx_seq_one_letter_code
_entity_poly.pdbx_strand_id
1 'polypeptide(L)'
;MSAHWTFLTNHAHLLLAVARDPDVRVHDLAGVVGISERAALMILEDLEHAGYLERQRIGRRNRYTVHPHRPFRHPTTAAHDVDELLAIFTGRPGDTGAGPATGTDAHRCPDRD
;
A
#
# COMPACT_ATOMS: atom_id res chain seq x y z
N MET A 1 14.51 8.55 16.95
CA MET A 1 14.83 7.87 15.68
C MET A 1 14.65 8.90 14.58
N SER A 2 15.70 9.15 13.82
CA SER A 2 15.78 10.20 12.81
C SER A 2 14.69 9.99 11.75
N ALA A 3 13.87 11.01 11.50
CA ALA A 3 12.94 10.98 10.38
C ALA A 3 13.75 10.93 9.08
N HIS A 4 13.88 9.74 8.50
CA HIS A 4 14.36 9.62 7.13
C HIS A 4 13.31 10.24 6.21
N TRP A 5 13.76 10.91 5.15
CA TRP A 5 12.84 11.49 4.18
C TRP A 5 12.07 10.37 3.48
N THR A 6 10.74 10.35 3.65
CA THR A 6 9.83 9.48 2.90
C THR A 6 9.13 10.27 1.80
N PHE A 7 8.90 9.62 0.67
CA PHE A 7 8.12 10.23 -0.41
C PHE A 7 6.61 10.23 -0.08
N LEU A 8 6.12 9.15 0.51
CA LEU A 8 4.72 9.00 0.90
C LEU A 8 4.51 9.48 2.35
N THR A 9 3.29 9.96 2.62
CA THR A 9 2.86 10.33 3.96
C THR A 9 2.54 9.07 4.78
N ASN A 10 2.53 9.19 6.11
CA ASN A 10 2.09 8.11 6.98
C ASN A 10 0.65 7.65 6.68
N HIS A 11 -0.23 8.56 6.23
CA HIS A 11 -1.58 8.22 5.79
C HIS A 11 -1.57 7.25 4.61
N ALA A 12 -0.77 7.55 3.58
CA ALA A 12 -0.61 6.67 2.44
C ALA A 12 0.00 5.32 2.83
N HIS A 13 1.01 5.32 3.71
CA HIS A 13 1.61 4.08 4.21
C HIS A 13 0.62 3.20 4.99
N LEU A 14 -0.21 3.78 5.86
CA LEU A 14 -1.25 3.03 6.57
C LEU A 14 -2.30 2.48 5.60
N LEU A 15 -2.76 3.31 4.67
CA LEU A 15 -3.77 2.90 3.69
C LEU A 15 -3.29 1.71 2.84
N LEU A 16 -2.03 1.75 2.40
CA LEU A 16 -1.39 0.64 1.69
C LEU A 16 -1.26 -0.62 2.53
N ALA A 17 -0.88 -0.48 3.80
CA ALA A 17 -0.74 -1.62 4.70
C ALA A 17 -2.10 -2.30 4.96
N VAL A 18 -3.15 -1.51 5.19
CA VAL A 18 -4.53 -1.99 5.36
C VAL A 18 -5.06 -2.63 4.07
N ALA A 19 -4.76 -2.06 2.91
CA ALA A 19 -5.19 -2.63 1.62
C ALA A 19 -4.57 -4.02 1.36
N ARG A 20 -3.36 -4.28 1.87
CA ARG A 20 -2.69 -5.59 1.77
C ARG A 20 -3.23 -6.62 2.75
N ASP A 21 -3.52 -6.19 3.98
CA ASP A 21 -4.10 -7.04 5.02
C ASP A 21 -5.23 -6.31 5.76
N PRO A 22 -6.50 -6.55 5.36
CA PRO A 22 -7.67 -5.97 6.01
C PRO A 22 -7.86 -6.33 7.49
N ASP A 23 -7.25 -7.42 7.97
CA ASP A 23 -7.41 -7.94 9.33
C ASP A 23 -6.21 -7.61 10.24
N VAL A 24 -5.29 -6.77 9.73
CA VAL A 24 -4.08 -6.32 10.42
C VAL A 24 -4.39 -5.58 11.71
N ARG A 25 -3.55 -5.80 12.74
CA ARG A 25 -3.70 -5.10 14.02
C ARG A 25 -3.05 -3.73 13.97
N VAL A 26 -3.59 -2.80 14.76
CA VAL A 26 -3.04 -1.44 14.91
C VAL A 26 -1.58 -1.46 15.37
N HIS A 27 -1.22 -2.40 16.25
CA HIS A 27 0.16 -2.60 16.69
C HIS A 27 1.10 -2.89 15.51
N ASP A 28 0.69 -3.83 14.65
CA ASP A 28 1.49 -4.23 13.49
C ASP A 28 1.56 -3.11 12.45
N LEU A 29 0.46 -2.38 12.22
CA LEU A 29 0.44 -1.17 11.38
C LEU A 29 1.43 -0.11 11.86
N ALA A 30 1.43 0.18 13.16
CA ALA A 30 2.34 1.16 13.75
C ALA A 30 3.81 0.72 13.56
N GLY A 31 4.08 -0.57 13.73
CA GLY A 31 5.40 -1.16 13.49
C GLY A 31 5.86 -1.06 12.04
N VAL A 32 4.99 -1.39 11.08
CA VAL A 32 5.29 -1.32 9.64
C VAL A 32 5.56 0.12 9.18
N VAL A 33 4.81 1.09 9.70
CA VAL A 33 4.95 2.51 9.30
C VAL A 33 6.04 3.23 10.12
N GLY A 34 6.47 2.66 11.25
CA GLY A 34 7.49 3.25 12.12
C GLY A 34 6.97 4.42 12.96
N ILE A 35 5.70 4.37 13.36
CA ILE A 35 5.04 5.40 14.19
C ILE A 35 4.54 4.82 15.51
N SER A 36 4.07 5.67 16.42
CA SER A 36 3.42 5.21 17.63
C SER A 36 2.02 4.64 17.34
N GLU A 37 1.54 3.71 18.17
CA GLU A 37 0.17 3.19 18.05
C GLU A 37 -0.87 4.30 18.12
N ARG A 38 -0.65 5.30 18.99
CA ARG A 38 -1.52 6.47 19.07
C ARG A 38 -1.58 7.23 17.75
N ALA A 39 -0.43 7.44 17.09
CA ALA A 39 -0.40 8.09 15.79
C ALA A 39 -1.10 7.24 14.71
N ALA A 40 -0.93 5.92 14.74
CA ALA A 40 -1.64 5.01 13.84
C ALA A 40 -3.16 5.09 14.03
N LEU A 41 -3.65 5.13 15.27
CA LEU A 41 -5.07 5.30 15.58
C LEU A 41 -5.63 6.63 15.05
N MET A 42 -4.93 7.75 15.27
CA MET A 42 -5.33 9.06 14.76
C MET A 42 -5.43 9.05 13.23
N ILE A 43 -4.43 8.47 12.55
CA ILE A 43 -4.41 8.38 11.09
C ILE A 43 -5.56 7.50 10.57
N LEU A 44 -5.85 6.37 11.22
CA LEU A 44 -6.99 5.51 10.86
C LEU A 44 -8.30 6.26 11.01
N GLU A 45 -8.46 7.03 12.09
CA GLU A 45 -9.62 7.88 12.31
C GLU A 45 -9.74 8.98 11.25
N ASP A 46 -8.64 9.63 10.86
CA ASP A 46 -8.63 10.62 9.79
C ASP A 46 -9.03 10.00 8.45
N LEU A 47 -8.54 8.79 8.13
CA LEU A 47 -8.90 8.03 6.93
C LEU A 47 -10.38 7.60 6.93
N GLU A 48 -10.92 7.23 8.09
CA GLU A 48 -12.32 6.85 8.29
C GLU A 48 -13.24 8.07 8.09
N HIS A 49 -12.96 9.19 8.77
CA HIS A 49 -13.67 10.45 8.56
C HIS A 49 -13.59 10.94 7.13
N ALA A 50 -12.46 10.68 6.47
CA ALA A 50 -12.25 11.04 5.09
C ALA A 50 -12.99 10.14 4.09
N GLY A 51 -13.55 9.01 4.54
CA GLY A 51 -14.28 8.05 3.71
C GLY A 51 -13.39 7.19 2.82
N TYR A 52 -12.08 7.07 3.13
CA TYR A 52 -11.15 6.15 2.46
C TYR A 52 -11.15 4.75 3.08
N LEU A 53 -11.66 4.65 4.31
CA LEU A 53 -11.65 3.47 5.15
C LEU A 53 -12.99 3.34 5.85
N GLU A 54 -13.47 2.12 6.03
CA GLU A 54 -14.49 1.76 7.00
C GLU A 54 -13.90 0.75 7.99
N ARG A 55 -14.20 0.91 9.28
CA ARG A 55 -13.81 -0.05 10.31
C ARG A 55 -15.03 -0.81 10.82
N GLN A 56 -14.99 -2.13 10.68
CA GLN A 56 -16.03 -3.02 11.19
C GLN A 56 -15.49 -3.91 12.31
N ARG A 57 -16.21 -4.00 13.42
CA ARG A 57 -15.84 -4.88 14.54
C ARG A 57 -16.38 -6.29 14.30
N ILE A 58 -15.49 -7.24 14.09
CA ILE A 58 -15.81 -8.67 13.96
C ILE A 58 -15.35 -9.39 15.24
N GLY A 59 -16.27 -9.52 16.19
CA GLY A 59 -16.02 -10.11 17.50
C GLY A 59 -15.02 -9.28 18.33
N ARG A 60 -13.82 -9.84 18.54
CA ARG A 60 -12.73 -9.18 19.30
C ARG A 60 -11.75 -8.43 18.39
N ARG A 61 -11.90 -8.50 17.07
CA ARG A 61 -10.99 -7.88 16.10
C ARG A 61 -11.71 -6.82 15.28
N ASN A 62 -10.93 -5.88 14.78
CA ASN A 62 -11.37 -4.96 13.74
C ASN A 62 -11.00 -5.57 12.38
N ARG A 63 -11.88 -5.40 11.42
CA ARG A 63 -11.62 -5.61 10.01
C ARG A 63 -11.85 -4.28 9.29
N TYR A 64 -10.95 -3.97 8.38
CA TYR A 64 -10.94 -2.71 7.67
C TYR A 64 -11.35 -2.92 6.21
N THR A 65 -12.19 -2.04 5.69
CA THR A 65 -12.56 -2.02 4.26
C THR A 65 -12.03 -0.74 3.65
N VAL A 66 -11.22 -0.84 2.61
CA VAL A 66 -10.71 0.32 1.88
C VAL A 66 -11.72 0.70 0.78
N HIS A 67 -11.94 2.01 0.60
CA HIS A 67 -12.76 2.57 -0.48
C HIS A 67 -11.83 3.21 -1.53
N PRO A 68 -11.48 2.46 -2.60
CA PRO A 68 -10.39 2.85 -3.50
C PRO A 68 -10.80 3.94 -4.50
N HIS A 69 -12.09 4.02 -4.88
CA HIS A 69 -12.63 5.02 -5.84
C HIS A 69 -12.92 6.38 -5.19
N ARG A 70 -12.00 6.86 -4.37
CA ARG A 70 -12.08 8.18 -3.73
C ARG A 70 -10.98 9.06 -4.31
N PRO A 71 -11.30 10.29 -4.74
CA PRO A 71 -10.30 11.19 -5.31
C PRO A 71 -9.29 11.61 -4.25
N PHE A 72 -8.07 11.94 -4.67
CA PHE A 72 -7.13 12.61 -3.78
C PHE A 72 -7.65 13.99 -3.36
N ARG A 73 -7.41 14.37 -2.09
CA ARG A 73 -7.91 15.64 -1.52
C ARG A 73 -7.27 16.89 -2.12
N HIS A 74 -6.10 16.78 -2.74
CA HIS A 74 -5.37 17.93 -3.26
C HIS A 74 -5.83 18.27 -4.68
N PRO A 75 -6.14 19.54 -5.01
CA PRO A 75 -6.70 19.92 -6.30
C PRO A 75 -5.82 19.53 -7.50
N THR A 76 -4.50 19.46 -7.32
CA THR A 76 -3.59 19.02 -8.40
C THR A 76 -3.63 17.52 -8.68
N THR A 77 -4.19 16.73 -7.77
CA THR A 77 -4.24 15.26 -7.85
C THR A 77 -5.70 14.77 -7.84
N ALA A 78 -6.68 15.67 -7.81
CA ALA A 78 -8.11 15.34 -7.76
C ALA A 78 -8.64 14.65 -9.02
N ALA A 79 -7.86 14.65 -10.11
CA ALA A 79 -8.13 13.86 -11.31
C ALA A 79 -7.80 12.37 -11.15
N HIS A 80 -7.11 12.00 -10.07
CA HIS A 80 -6.72 10.64 -9.75
C HIS A 80 -7.44 10.15 -8.51
N ASP A 81 -7.82 8.87 -8.52
CA ASP A 81 -8.39 8.17 -7.39
C ASP A 81 -7.30 7.43 -6.60
N VAL A 82 -7.62 7.12 -5.35
CA VAL A 82 -6.74 6.35 -4.47
C VAL A 82 -6.45 4.94 -5.03
N ASP A 83 -7.33 4.41 -5.88
CA ASP A 83 -7.17 3.12 -6.55
C ASP A 83 -5.90 3.06 -7.43
N GLU A 84 -5.50 4.15 -8.07
CA GLU A 84 -4.27 4.22 -8.85
C GLU A 84 -3.03 4.03 -7.97
N LEU A 85 -3.00 4.66 -6.78
CA LEU A 85 -1.94 4.45 -5.80
C LEU A 85 -1.93 3.01 -5.30
N LEU A 86 -3.10 2.46 -4.96
CA LEU A 86 -3.19 1.08 -4.50
C LEU A 86 -2.68 0.13 -5.58
N ALA A 87 -3.12 0.28 -6.83
CA ALA A 87 -2.72 -0.56 -7.96
C ALA A 87 -1.20 -0.60 -8.17
N ILE A 88 -0.50 0.51 -7.97
CA ILE A 88 0.97 0.57 -8.09
C ILE A 88 1.67 -0.29 -7.02
N PHE A 89 1.13 -0.34 -5.81
CA PHE A 89 1.85 -0.88 -4.64
C PHE A 89 1.28 -2.20 -4.09
N THR A 90 0.04 -2.58 -4.44
CA THR A 90 -0.57 -3.86 -4.04
C THR A 90 -0.58 -4.88 -5.16
N GLY A 91 -0.14 -4.50 -6.36
CA GLY A 91 -0.34 -5.26 -7.58
C GLY A 91 -1.80 -5.19 -8.03
N ARG A 92 -2.04 -5.24 -9.35
CA ARG A 92 -3.39 -5.49 -9.85
C ARG A 92 -3.72 -6.94 -9.49
N PRO A 93 -4.87 -7.28 -8.88
CA PRO A 93 -5.27 -8.69 -8.76
C PRO A 93 -5.39 -9.28 -10.19
N GLY A 94 -4.31 -9.94 -10.64
CA GLY A 94 -4.09 -10.34 -12.03
C GLY A 94 -2.66 -10.17 -12.57
N ASP A 95 -1.75 -9.45 -11.88
CA ASP A 95 -0.34 -9.31 -12.26
C ASP A 95 0.59 -10.34 -11.60
N THR A 96 0.05 -11.49 -11.17
CA THR A 96 0.90 -12.61 -10.78
C THR A 96 1.51 -13.23 -12.04
N GLY A 97 2.72 -12.79 -12.39
CA GLY A 97 3.64 -13.57 -13.22
C GLY A 97 4.00 -12.99 -14.58
N ALA A 98 4.83 -11.96 -14.59
CA ALA A 98 5.79 -11.74 -15.68
C ALA A 98 7.06 -11.10 -15.11
N GLY A 99 7.73 -11.83 -14.21
CA GLY A 99 9.16 -11.61 -14.02
C GLY A 99 9.85 -11.90 -15.36
N PRO A 100 10.90 -11.15 -15.75
CA PRO A 100 11.60 -11.42 -17.00
C PRO A 100 12.10 -12.86 -16.95
N ALA A 101 11.63 -13.67 -17.89
CA ALA A 101 12.15 -15.01 -18.11
C ALA A 101 13.63 -14.88 -18.47
N THR A 102 14.49 -15.07 -17.47
CA THR A 102 15.89 -15.39 -17.72
C THR A 102 15.92 -16.81 -18.28
N GLY A 103 15.74 -16.91 -19.59
CA GLY A 103 15.80 -18.13 -20.38
C GLY A 103 16.78 -17.94 -21.53
N THR A 104 18.05 -18.22 -21.23
CA THR A 104 19.14 -18.68 -22.08
C THR A 104 18.82 -18.89 -23.57
N ASP A 105 19.62 -18.32 -24.46
CA ASP A 105 20.17 -19.13 -25.54
C ASP A 105 21.66 -18.87 -25.79
N ALA A 106 22.39 -19.96 -25.78
CA ALA A 106 23.79 -20.06 -26.07
C ALA A 106 23.94 -20.14 -27.59
N HIS A 107 24.49 -19.09 -28.21
CA HIS A 107 25.11 -19.25 -29.52
C HIS A 107 26.61 -19.50 -29.37
N ARG A 108 26.98 -20.74 -29.67
CA ARG A 108 28.31 -21.32 -29.76
C ARG A 108 29.00 -20.90 -31.07
N CYS A 109 30.27 -20.43 -30.94
CA CYS A 109 31.47 -20.53 -31.83
C CYS A 109 31.43 -19.97 -33.28
N PRO A 110 32.57 -19.44 -33.83
CA PRO A 110 33.85 -20.18 -33.93
C PRO A 110 35.17 -19.40 -33.71
N ASP A 111 36.21 -20.22 -33.54
CA ASP A 111 37.65 -19.95 -33.64
C ASP A 111 38.09 -19.28 -34.95
N ARG A 112 39.12 -18.42 -34.85
CA ARG A 112 40.12 -18.03 -35.88
C ARG A 112 41.01 -16.94 -35.27
N ASP A 113 42.34 -16.93 -35.29
CA ASP A 113 43.45 -17.75 -35.80
C ASP A 113 44.66 -17.49 -34.87
#